data_AF-A0A565B676-F1
#
_entry.id   AF-A0A565B676-F1
#
_cell.length_a   1.000
_cell.length_b   1.000
_cell.length_c   1.000
_cell.angle_alpha   90.00
_cell.angle_beta   90.00
_cell.angle_gamma   90.00
#
_symmetry.space_group_name_H-M   'P 1'
#
loop_
_entity.id
_entity.type
_entity.pdbx_description
1 polymer ?
#
loop_
_entity_poly.entity_id
_entity_poly.type
_entity_poly.pdbx_seq_one_letter_code
_entity_poly.pdbx_strand_id
1 'polypeptide(L)'
;MDSITDTGPETVDSSSWPHNSNPLAEILTEINQNVQRMLRLIKDNEPESTEKFLCLYQSLGARYNDLNQELLNGLLKLSCSDHNNASSLVTPMAHSSSFKPGNSPSHELDLESGAFKSSLKHHLVSPGRKTSSEMVRGLKPNCEVEKNQSAFLLADIFRAELETALKELEASKVDIETEKRQVVDLESKLLDSSRKIEILESELDVTTELLQVSEAEVSKLTEMRSDCKTKIAKLETDYTSDLLDSLRAELRSREIQIEQMEEYLNQVCVKDTEIISESRTDKNVDEEEEELRARVEELEKQVELQRDVISEREEDKREAIRQLCFSLDHYKSKYIELVRSLSGNNN
;
A
#
# COMPACT_ATOMS: atom_id res chain seq x y z
N MET A 1 -0.14 -58.50 24.36
CA MET A 1 0.95 -58.37 23.37
C MET A 1 0.28 -57.76 22.16
N ASP A 2 0.35 -56.46 21.89
CA ASP A 2 1.40 -55.50 22.24
C ASP A 2 0.84 -54.11 22.53
N SER A 3 1.41 -53.47 23.54
CA SER A 3 1.06 -52.12 24.01
C SER A 3 1.90 -51.10 23.25
N ILE A 4 1.24 -50.23 22.47
CA ILE A 4 1.89 -49.11 21.78
C ILE A 4 1.99 -47.94 22.77
N THR A 5 3.21 -47.66 23.20
CA THR A 5 3.58 -46.51 24.02
C THR A 5 3.49 -45.21 23.22
N ASP A 6 2.51 -44.41 23.59
CA ASP A 6 2.31 -43.03 23.17
C ASP A 6 3.47 -42.16 23.65
N THR A 7 4.25 -41.63 22.70
CA THR A 7 5.42 -40.76 22.97
C THR A 7 4.94 -39.33 22.85
N GLY A 8 4.70 -38.70 23.99
CA GLY A 8 4.22 -37.32 24.07
C GLY A 8 5.20 -36.32 23.44
N PRO A 9 4.70 -35.19 22.93
CA PRO A 9 5.54 -34.15 22.34
C PRO A 9 6.41 -33.52 23.43
N GLU A 10 7.74 -33.57 23.21
CA GLU A 10 8.71 -32.83 24.00
C GLU A 10 8.32 -31.35 24.04
N THR A 11 7.97 -30.89 25.23
CA THR A 11 7.80 -29.48 25.55
C THR A 11 9.14 -28.78 25.41
N VAL A 12 9.38 -28.20 24.24
CA VAL A 12 10.47 -27.26 24.00
C VAL A 12 10.28 -26.08 24.93
N ASP A 13 11.23 -25.94 25.84
CA ASP A 13 11.28 -24.96 26.91
C ASP A 13 11.28 -23.54 26.31
N SER A 14 10.08 -22.94 26.24
CA SER A 14 9.83 -21.61 25.65
C SER A 14 10.24 -20.46 26.58
N SER A 15 11.13 -20.74 27.54
CA SER A 15 11.48 -19.86 28.65
C SER A 15 12.57 -18.81 28.34
N SER A 16 13.01 -18.67 27.08
CA SER A 16 14.04 -17.71 26.67
C SER A 16 13.51 -16.47 25.93
N TRP A 17 12.20 -16.29 25.82
CA TRP A 17 11.63 -15.02 25.37
C TRP A 17 11.57 -14.04 26.55
N PRO A 18 12.23 -12.88 26.50
CA PRO A 18 12.13 -11.90 27.58
C PRO A 18 10.65 -11.53 27.75
N HIS A 19 10.13 -11.68 28.96
CA HIS A 19 8.73 -11.47 29.39
C HIS A 19 8.21 -10.02 29.25
N ASN A 20 8.53 -9.35 28.15
CA ASN A 20 8.06 -8.03 27.77
C ASN A 20 7.23 -8.08 26.48
N SER A 21 6.70 -9.25 26.11
CA SER A 21 5.95 -9.53 24.87
C SER A 21 4.46 -9.18 24.90
N ASN A 22 4.00 -8.50 25.96
CA ASN A 22 2.61 -8.01 26.02
C ASN A 22 2.25 -6.87 25.03
N PRO A 23 3.15 -5.99 24.53
CA PRO A 23 2.71 -4.83 23.74
C PRO A 23 2.17 -5.23 22.37
N LEU A 24 2.73 -6.25 21.72
CA LEU A 24 2.31 -6.65 20.37
C LEU A 24 0.90 -7.24 20.34
N ALA A 25 0.61 -8.14 21.28
CA ALA A 25 -0.71 -8.76 21.40
C ALA A 25 -1.77 -7.71 21.74
N GLU A 26 -1.46 -6.78 22.64
CA GLU A 26 -2.36 -5.69 23.03
C GLU A 26 -2.67 -4.76 21.84
N ILE A 27 -1.64 -4.33 21.09
CA ILE A 27 -1.80 -3.51 19.87
C ILE A 27 -2.69 -4.21 18.83
N LEU A 28 -2.45 -5.51 18.58
CA LEU A 28 -3.25 -6.28 17.63
C LEU A 28 -4.71 -6.44 18.08
N THR A 29 -4.95 -6.64 19.38
CA THR A 29 -6.33 -6.70 19.90
C THR A 29 -7.06 -5.37 19.76
N GLU A 30 -6.37 -4.24 19.97
CA GLU A 30 -6.97 -2.91 19.86
C GLU A 30 -7.25 -2.51 18.40
N ILE A 31 -6.35 -2.84 17.47
CA ILE A 31 -6.57 -2.73 16.03
C ILE A 31 -7.85 -3.49 15.64
N ASN A 32 -7.96 -4.75 16.06
CA ASN A 32 -9.14 -5.57 15.76
C ASN A 32 -10.42 -4.96 16.35
N GLN A 33 -10.39 -4.48 17.60
CA GLN A 33 -11.53 -3.81 18.22
C GLN A 33 -11.97 -2.55 17.45
N ASN A 34 -11.03 -1.72 16.98
CA ASN A 34 -11.33 -0.53 16.20
C ASN A 34 -11.99 -0.87 14.86
N VAL A 35 -11.47 -1.88 14.15
CA VAL A 35 -12.06 -2.38 12.90
C VAL A 35 -13.49 -2.87 13.15
N GLN A 36 -13.73 -3.64 14.22
CA GLN A 36 -15.08 -4.13 14.55
C GLN A 36 -16.06 -3.00 14.89
N ARG A 37 -15.61 -1.94 15.58
CA ARG A 37 -16.43 -0.75 15.85
C ARG A 37 -16.77 -0.01 14.55
N MET A 38 -15.81 0.18 13.65
CA MET A 38 -16.03 0.82 12.36
C MET A 38 -17.02 0.04 11.47
N LEU A 39 -16.89 -1.29 11.42
CA LEU A 39 -17.82 -2.15 10.69
C LEU A 39 -19.25 -2.06 11.23
N ARG A 40 -19.39 -1.93 12.56
CA ARG A 40 -20.69 -1.74 13.19
C ARG A 40 -21.32 -0.40 12.81
N LEU A 41 -20.54 0.69 12.81
CA LEU A 41 -21.01 2.01 12.37
C LEU A 41 -21.49 2.01 10.92
N ILE A 42 -20.78 1.33 10.01
CA ILE A 42 -21.19 1.18 8.61
C ILE A 42 -22.52 0.41 8.51
N LYS A 43 -22.68 -0.65 9.33
CA LYS A 43 -23.87 -1.50 9.31
C LYS A 43 -25.13 -0.79 9.84
N ASP A 44 -24.97 0.05 10.84
CA ASP A 44 -26.09 0.72 11.54
C ASP A 44 -26.57 1.99 10.79
N ASN A 45 -25.82 2.44 9.78
CA ASN A 45 -26.17 3.55 8.85
C ASN A 45 -26.61 4.86 9.56
N GLU A 46 -26.04 5.15 10.73
CA GLU A 46 -26.34 6.38 11.46
C GLU A 46 -25.66 7.59 10.81
N PRO A 47 -26.37 8.68 10.49
CA PRO A 47 -25.79 9.87 9.85
C PRO A 47 -24.84 10.65 10.78
N GLU A 48 -25.00 10.53 12.10
CA GLU A 48 -24.07 11.08 13.12
C GLU A 48 -22.79 10.23 13.28
N SER A 49 -22.61 9.18 12.46
CA SER A 49 -21.47 8.25 12.55
C SER A 49 -20.20 8.75 11.86
N THR A 50 -20.27 9.76 10.99
CA THR A 50 -19.11 10.19 10.19
C THR A 50 -17.95 10.67 11.07
N GLU A 51 -18.25 11.48 12.10
CA GLU A 51 -17.23 11.99 13.02
C GLU A 51 -16.66 10.89 13.92
N LYS A 52 -17.52 9.98 14.41
CA LYS A 52 -17.11 8.79 15.18
C LYS A 52 -16.25 7.84 14.35
N PHE A 53 -16.59 7.67 13.07
CA PHE A 53 -15.85 6.85 12.12
C PHE A 53 -14.46 7.45 11.84
N LEU A 54 -14.39 8.77 11.60
CA LEU A 54 -13.11 9.47 11.41
C LEU A 54 -12.20 9.35 12.64
N CYS A 55 -12.76 9.48 13.86
CA CYS A 55 -12.02 9.31 15.10
C CYS A 55 -11.47 7.87 15.25
N LEU A 56 -12.28 6.85 14.96
CA LEU A 56 -11.83 5.45 14.96
C LEU A 56 -10.76 5.18 13.90
N TYR A 57 -10.89 5.77 12.71
CA TYR A 57 -9.91 5.65 11.64
C TYR A 57 -8.56 6.28 12.03
N GLN A 58 -8.58 7.46 12.64
CA GLN A 58 -7.36 8.10 13.17
C GLN A 58 -6.71 7.27 14.28
N SER A 59 -7.50 6.74 15.22
CA SER A 59 -7.02 5.85 16.27
C SER A 59 -6.40 4.57 15.69
N LEU A 60 -7.02 3.98 14.67
CA LEU A 60 -6.50 2.81 13.95
C LEU A 60 -5.14 3.11 13.30
N GLY A 61 -5.00 4.26 12.65
CA GLY A 61 -3.73 4.71 12.06
C GLY A 61 -2.62 4.89 13.09
N ALA A 62 -2.92 5.46 14.26
CA ALA A 62 -1.97 5.60 15.36
C ALA A 62 -1.48 4.23 15.87
N ARG A 63 -2.40 3.27 16.08
CA ARG A 63 -2.04 1.91 16.53
C ARG A 63 -1.23 1.13 15.50
N TYR A 64 -1.47 1.36 14.21
CA TYR A 64 -0.65 0.75 13.16
C TYR A 64 0.78 1.30 13.16
N ASN A 65 0.95 2.59 13.47
CA ASN A 65 2.29 3.17 13.66
C ASN A 65 3.00 2.58 14.88
N ASP A 66 2.30 2.42 16.01
CA ASP A 66 2.84 1.74 17.20
C ASP A 66 3.29 0.31 16.85
N LEU A 67 2.47 -0.44 16.10
CA LEU A 67 2.80 -1.78 15.62
C LEU A 67 4.09 -1.81 14.78
N ASN A 68 4.22 -0.90 13.83
CA ASN A 68 5.40 -0.82 12.97
C ASN A 68 6.67 -0.48 13.77
N GLN A 69 6.57 0.40 14.76
CA GLN A 69 7.69 0.72 15.64
C GLN A 69 8.12 -0.49 16.46
N GLU A 70 7.16 -1.25 17.00
CA GLU A 70 7.47 -2.44 17.79
C GLU A 70 8.10 -3.55 16.95
N LEU A 71 7.62 -3.75 15.72
CA LEU A 71 8.24 -4.68 14.76
C LEU A 71 9.67 -4.26 14.39
N LEU A 72 9.89 -2.97 14.16
CA LEU A 72 11.21 -2.43 13.83
C LEU A 72 12.19 -2.58 15.00
N ASN A 73 11.73 -2.30 16.22
CA ASN A 73 12.49 -2.50 17.45
C ASN A 73 12.85 -3.98 17.67
N GLY A 74 11.91 -4.89 17.38
CA GLY A 74 12.14 -6.33 17.41
C GLY A 74 13.22 -6.78 16.44
N LEU A 75 13.18 -6.30 15.19
CA LEU A 75 14.18 -6.58 14.16
C LEU A 75 15.57 -6.05 14.53
N LEU A 76 15.66 -4.82 15.04
CA LEU A 76 16.93 -4.24 15.48
C LEU A 76 17.53 -4.99 16.66
N LYS A 77 16.69 -5.50 17.57
CA LYS A 77 17.14 -6.27 18.73
C LYS A 77 17.69 -7.64 18.34
N LEU A 78 17.14 -8.27 17.29
CA LEU A 78 17.64 -9.52 16.73
C LEU A 78 19.04 -9.36 16.09
N SER A 79 19.35 -8.20 15.51
CA SER A 79 20.67 -7.94 14.91
C SER A 79 21.81 -7.72 15.93
N CYS A 80 21.52 -7.47 17.21
CA CYS A 80 22.53 -7.11 18.20
C CYS A 80 22.85 -8.22 19.22
N SER A 81 22.22 -9.40 19.12
CA SER A 81 22.30 -10.41 20.18
C SER A 81 23.55 -11.31 20.15
N ASP A 82 24.33 -11.34 19.06
CA ASP A 82 25.34 -12.41 18.87
C ASP A 82 26.82 -12.00 19.00
N HIS A 83 27.16 -10.80 19.49
CA HIS A 83 28.55 -10.30 19.44
C HIS A 83 29.22 -9.89 20.76
N ASN A 84 28.72 -10.32 21.93
CA ASN A 84 29.38 -10.03 23.21
C ASN A 84 30.28 -11.15 23.73
N ASN A 85 31.06 -11.81 22.86
CA ASN A 85 32.15 -12.69 23.30
C ASN A 85 33.34 -12.70 22.34
N ALA A 86 33.93 -11.54 22.07
CA ALA A 86 35.36 -11.43 21.77
C ALA A 86 35.83 -9.97 21.87
N SER A 87 36.79 -9.73 22.76
CA SER A 87 37.69 -8.57 22.71
C SER A 87 38.18 -8.29 21.29
N SER A 88 38.30 -7.01 20.91
CA SER A 88 39.57 -6.42 20.48
C SER A 88 39.38 -5.08 19.76
N LEU A 89 40.13 -4.09 20.24
CA LEU A 89 40.63 -2.89 19.57
C LEU A 89 39.70 -2.06 18.67
N VAL A 90 39.32 -0.93 19.27
CA VAL A 90 39.13 0.40 18.68
C VAL A 90 40.04 0.67 17.48
N THR A 91 39.46 1.05 16.35
CA THR A 91 39.86 2.25 15.57
C THR A 91 38.66 2.73 14.74
N PRO A 92 38.20 3.99 14.84
CA PRO A 92 37.11 4.50 14.01
C PRO A 92 37.69 5.10 12.73
N MET A 93 37.33 4.53 11.58
CA MET A 93 37.64 5.14 10.29
C MET A 93 36.38 5.76 9.71
N ALA A 94 36.38 7.08 9.70
CA ALA A 94 35.33 7.91 9.18
C ALA A 94 35.41 8.03 7.65
N HIS A 95 34.24 8.25 7.05
CA HIS A 95 33.98 8.76 5.70
C HIS A 95 34.49 7.90 4.53
N SER A 96 33.55 7.42 3.70
CA SER A 96 33.49 7.74 2.27
C SER A 96 32.28 7.08 1.61
N SER A 97 31.34 7.94 1.20
CA SER A 97 30.44 7.67 0.09
C SER A 97 31.24 7.64 -1.21
N SER A 98 30.94 6.68 -2.09
CA SER A 98 30.89 6.83 -3.56
C SER A 98 30.95 5.44 -4.19
N PHE A 99 29.80 4.96 -4.64
CA PHE A 99 29.69 3.81 -5.52
C PHE A 99 30.19 4.19 -6.92
N LYS A 100 31.16 3.44 -7.45
CA LYS A 100 31.34 3.24 -8.89
C LYS A 100 31.25 1.74 -9.17
N PRO A 101 30.45 1.29 -10.16
CA PRO A 101 30.50 -0.08 -10.64
C PRO A 101 31.53 -0.18 -11.78
N GLY A 102 32.28 -1.27 -11.82
CA GLY A 102 33.07 -1.64 -13.00
C GLY A 102 34.48 -2.09 -12.64
N ASN A 103 34.64 -3.40 -12.46
CA ASN A 103 35.54 -4.25 -13.24
C ASN A 103 35.77 -5.57 -12.51
N SER A 104 35.35 -6.65 -13.15
CA SER A 104 35.66 -8.03 -12.77
C SER A 104 37.18 -8.26 -12.83
N PRO A 105 37.78 -8.94 -11.83
CA PRO A 105 39.07 -9.56 -12.00
C PRO A 105 38.87 -11.02 -12.40
N SER A 106 39.31 -11.36 -13.61
CA SER A 106 39.57 -12.72 -14.06
C SER A 106 40.61 -13.37 -13.14
N HIS A 107 40.21 -14.48 -12.53
CA HIS A 107 41.00 -15.29 -11.62
C HIS A 107 41.87 -16.27 -12.45
N GLU A 108 43.10 -15.89 -12.77
CA GLU A 108 44.11 -16.82 -13.27
C GLU A 108 44.62 -17.66 -12.08
N LEU A 109 44.31 -18.95 -12.10
CA LEU A 109 44.89 -19.94 -11.20
C LEU A 109 46.18 -20.47 -11.84
N ASP A 110 47.32 -19.93 -11.43
CA ASP A 110 48.62 -20.55 -11.69
C ASP A 110 48.77 -21.81 -10.83
N LEU A 111 48.65 -22.96 -11.49
CA LEU A 111 49.01 -24.27 -10.95
C LEU A 111 50.53 -24.44 -10.97
N GLU A 112 51.21 -24.02 -9.89
CA GLU A 112 52.60 -24.38 -9.66
C GLU A 112 52.72 -25.87 -9.26
N SER A 113 53.04 -26.69 -10.26
CA SER A 113 53.54 -28.06 -10.12
C SER A 113 54.95 -28.06 -9.50
N GLY A 114 55.03 -27.96 -8.17
CA GLY A 114 56.26 -28.11 -7.39
C GLY A 114 56.65 -29.57 -7.17
N ALA A 115 57.48 -30.11 -8.06
CA ALA A 115 58.03 -31.46 -7.98
C ALA A 115 58.95 -31.66 -6.76
N PHE A 116 58.59 -32.58 -5.86
CA PHE A 116 59.48 -33.06 -4.80
C PHE A 116 60.62 -33.92 -5.40
N LYS A 117 61.80 -33.34 -5.56
CA LYS A 117 63.05 -34.06 -5.83
C LYS A 117 63.59 -34.66 -4.54
N SER A 118 63.38 -35.96 -4.32
CA SER A 118 64.14 -36.74 -3.33
C SER A 118 65.54 -37.05 -3.86
N SER A 119 66.55 -36.46 -3.21
CA SER A 119 67.97 -36.61 -3.53
C SER A 119 68.55 -37.76 -2.70
N LEU A 120 68.46 -38.99 -3.20
CA LEU A 120 69.04 -40.18 -2.58
C LEU A 120 70.47 -40.40 -3.12
N LYS A 121 71.44 -39.72 -2.50
CA LYS A 121 72.89 -39.94 -2.74
C LYS A 121 73.34 -41.22 -2.04
N HIS A 122 73.36 -42.35 -2.74
CA HIS A 122 74.16 -43.50 -2.32
C HIS A 122 75.63 -43.29 -2.73
N HIS A 123 76.46 -43.00 -1.73
CA HIS A 123 77.91 -42.97 -1.88
C HIS A 123 78.45 -44.41 -1.74
N LEU A 124 78.52 -45.13 -2.86
CA LEU A 124 79.27 -46.38 -2.97
C LEU A 124 80.77 -46.07 -2.87
N VAL A 125 81.34 -46.24 -1.69
CA VAL A 125 82.80 -46.23 -1.48
C VAL A 125 83.32 -47.63 -1.83
N SER A 126 83.95 -47.75 -3.00
CA SER A 126 84.77 -48.91 -3.36
C SER A 126 86.06 -48.95 -2.54
N PRO A 127 86.45 -50.08 -1.91
CA PRO A 127 87.79 -50.24 -1.38
C PRO A 127 88.76 -50.56 -2.52
N GLY A 128 89.69 -49.63 -2.76
CA GLY A 128 90.75 -49.74 -3.75
C GLY A 128 91.67 -50.94 -3.49
N ARG A 129 91.75 -51.79 -4.51
CA ARG A 129 92.74 -52.85 -4.69
C ARG A 129 94.15 -52.25 -4.77
N LYS A 130 95.02 -52.51 -3.79
CA LYS A 130 96.47 -52.32 -3.93
C LYS A 130 97.18 -53.66 -3.85
N THR A 131 97.62 -54.10 -5.01
CA THR A 131 98.59 -55.18 -5.23
C THR A 131 99.96 -54.71 -4.72
N SER A 132 100.54 -55.43 -3.77
CA SER A 132 102.00 -55.46 -3.62
C SER A 132 102.45 -56.91 -3.47
N SER A 133 103.01 -57.38 -4.57
CA SER A 133 103.99 -58.45 -4.67
C SER A 133 105.12 -58.20 -3.66
N GLU A 134 105.60 -59.21 -2.94
CA GLU A 134 106.85 -59.92 -3.28
C GLU A 134 107.29 -60.87 -2.16
N MET A 135 107.98 -61.92 -2.59
CA MET A 135 108.38 -63.16 -1.93
C MET A 135 109.23 -62.95 -0.66
N VAL A 136 109.14 -63.84 0.33
CA VAL A 136 110.29 -64.58 0.88
C VAL A 136 109.82 -65.87 1.59
N ARG A 137 110.58 -66.91 1.28
CA ARG A 137 110.51 -68.33 1.57
C ARG A 137 111.03 -68.62 3.00
N GLY A 138 110.28 -69.32 3.84
CA GLY A 138 110.73 -69.76 5.17
C GLY A 138 109.80 -70.78 5.81
N LEU A 139 110.27 -72.04 5.88
CA LEU A 139 109.60 -73.22 6.44
C LEU A 139 109.28 -73.08 7.94
N LYS A 140 108.02 -73.26 8.34
CA LYS A 140 107.62 -73.67 9.72
C LYS A 140 106.17 -74.22 9.74
N PRO A 141 105.90 -75.42 10.29
CA PRO A 141 104.58 -76.06 10.24
C PRO A 141 103.60 -75.57 11.33
N ASN A 142 103.60 -74.26 11.65
CA ASN A 142 102.63 -73.64 12.59
C ASN A 142 101.59 -72.73 11.89
N CYS A 143 101.62 -72.65 10.55
CA CYS A 143 100.81 -71.72 9.75
C CYS A 143 99.33 -72.14 9.57
N GLU A 144 98.98 -73.40 9.83
CA GLU A 144 97.58 -73.88 9.72
C GLU A 144 96.69 -73.39 10.86
N VAL A 145 97.24 -73.25 12.08
CA VAL A 145 96.46 -72.82 13.26
C VAL A 145 96.04 -71.36 13.15
N GLU A 146 96.92 -70.48 12.66
CA GLU A 146 96.60 -69.05 12.46
C GLU A 146 95.61 -68.83 11.30
N LYS A 147 95.72 -69.61 10.21
CA LYS A 147 94.72 -69.59 9.12
C LYS A 147 93.34 -70.01 9.62
N ASN A 148 93.28 -71.01 10.50
CA ASN A 148 92.03 -71.47 11.11
C ASN A 148 91.43 -70.43 12.08
N GLN A 149 92.25 -69.72 12.84
CA GLN A 149 91.79 -68.61 13.70
C GLN A 149 91.28 -67.42 12.89
N SER A 150 91.96 -67.06 11.80
CA SER A 150 91.50 -66.01 10.89
C SER A 150 90.19 -66.38 10.19
N ALA A 151 90.03 -67.64 9.78
CA ALA A 151 88.77 -68.14 9.23
C ALA A 151 87.62 -68.08 10.25
N PHE A 152 87.90 -68.39 11.53
CA PHE A 152 86.92 -68.30 12.61
C PHE A 152 86.49 -66.85 12.88
N LEU A 153 87.44 -65.92 13.00
CA LEU A 153 87.14 -64.49 13.16
C LEU A 153 86.34 -63.94 11.98
N LEU A 154 86.69 -64.32 10.75
CA LEU A 154 85.96 -63.92 9.56
C LEU A 154 84.53 -64.49 9.55
N ALA A 155 84.34 -65.74 9.97
CA ALA A 155 83.02 -66.35 10.10
C ALA A 155 82.16 -65.66 11.17
N ASP A 156 82.75 -65.22 12.29
CA ASP A 156 82.04 -64.47 13.32
C ASP A 156 81.67 -63.05 12.87
N ILE A 157 82.56 -62.37 12.12
CA ILE A 157 82.25 -61.08 11.48
C ILE A 157 81.08 -61.26 10.52
N PHE A 158 81.14 -62.24 9.61
CA PHE A 158 80.04 -62.49 8.68
C PHE A 158 78.75 -62.88 9.39
N ARG A 159 78.81 -63.61 10.51
CA ARG A 159 77.64 -63.93 11.32
C ARG A 159 77.01 -62.68 11.92
N ALA A 160 77.82 -61.78 12.48
CA ALA A 160 77.32 -60.53 13.06
C ALA A 160 76.71 -59.61 11.99
N GLU A 161 77.33 -59.52 10.81
CA GLU A 161 76.80 -58.79 9.65
C GLU A 161 75.46 -59.38 9.18
N LEU A 162 75.37 -60.71 9.05
CA LEU A 162 74.12 -61.39 8.69
C LEU A 162 73.04 -61.17 9.75
N GLU A 163 73.36 -61.22 11.03
CA GLU A 163 72.39 -60.97 12.11
C GLU A 163 71.89 -59.51 12.09
N THR A 164 72.78 -58.56 11.79
CA THR A 164 72.43 -57.14 11.65
C THR A 164 71.51 -56.94 10.45
N ALA A 165 71.86 -57.50 9.29
CA ALA A 165 71.03 -57.44 8.09
C ALA A 165 69.66 -58.10 8.29
N LEU A 166 69.58 -59.20 9.05
CA LEU A 166 68.30 -59.83 9.40
C LEU A 166 67.44 -58.93 10.30
N LYS A 167 68.04 -58.25 11.29
CA LYS A 167 67.32 -57.30 12.16
C LYS A 167 66.81 -56.08 11.38
N GLU A 168 67.63 -55.54 10.48
CA GLU A 168 67.23 -54.43 9.61
C GLU A 168 66.11 -54.84 8.65
N LEU A 169 66.18 -56.05 8.08
CA LEU A 169 65.13 -56.59 7.21
C LEU A 169 63.80 -56.77 7.97
N GLU A 170 63.83 -57.30 9.20
CA GLU A 170 62.61 -57.46 10.00
C GLU A 170 62.05 -56.10 10.45
N ALA A 171 62.89 -55.13 10.79
CA ALA A 171 62.46 -53.75 11.08
C ALA A 171 61.78 -53.12 9.86
N SER A 172 62.43 -53.19 8.69
CA SER A 172 61.87 -52.69 7.43
C SER A 172 60.54 -53.37 7.07
N LYS A 173 60.40 -54.66 7.33
CA LYS A 173 59.14 -55.39 7.11
C LYS A 173 58.01 -54.89 8.00
N VAL A 174 58.28 -54.57 9.27
CA VAL A 174 57.28 -53.96 10.18
C VAL A 174 56.87 -52.59 9.68
N ASP A 175 57.84 -51.77 9.27
CA ASP A 175 57.58 -50.43 8.72
C ASP A 175 56.68 -50.52 7.48
N ILE A 176 57.03 -51.39 6.51
CA ILE A 176 56.23 -51.65 5.30
C ILE A 176 54.79 -52.07 5.66
N GLU A 177 54.60 -52.93 6.67
CA GLU A 177 53.27 -53.37 7.08
C GLU A 177 52.47 -52.26 7.79
N THR A 178 53.13 -51.32 8.46
CA THR A 178 52.47 -50.13 9.01
C THR A 178 52.08 -49.13 7.91
N GLU A 179 52.96 -48.87 6.94
CA GLU A 179 52.67 -48.02 5.77
C GLU A 179 51.53 -48.61 4.95
N LYS A 180 51.53 -49.94 4.72
CA LYS A 180 50.43 -50.63 4.02
C LYS A 180 49.08 -50.43 4.71
N ARG A 181 49.04 -50.48 6.05
CA ARG A 181 47.81 -50.19 6.81
C ARG A 181 47.38 -48.73 6.67
N GLN A 182 48.32 -47.79 6.65
CA GLN A 182 48.03 -46.37 6.41
C GLN A 182 47.50 -46.13 4.98
N VAL A 183 48.05 -46.79 3.97
CA VAL A 183 47.56 -46.70 2.58
C VAL A 183 46.12 -47.19 2.49
N VAL A 184 45.78 -48.32 3.11
CA VAL A 184 44.39 -48.83 3.11
C VAL A 184 43.42 -47.88 3.83
N ASP A 185 43.83 -47.23 4.92
CA ASP A 185 43.02 -46.22 5.62
C ASP A 185 42.84 -44.93 4.79
N LEU A 186 43.86 -44.52 4.04
CA LEU A 186 43.75 -43.38 3.12
C LEU A 186 42.88 -43.72 1.91
N GLU A 187 42.98 -44.94 1.38
CA GLU A 187 42.13 -45.43 0.28
C GLU A 187 40.65 -45.46 0.69
N SER A 188 40.31 -45.91 1.89
CA SER A 188 38.92 -45.91 2.38
C SER A 188 38.39 -44.48 2.56
N LYS A 189 39.18 -43.57 3.15
CA LYS A 189 38.83 -42.15 3.28
C LYS A 189 38.67 -41.45 1.92
N LEU A 190 39.51 -41.80 0.94
CA LEU A 190 39.40 -41.29 -0.41
C LEU A 190 38.13 -41.79 -1.10
N LEU A 191 37.76 -43.05 -0.90
CA LEU A 191 36.52 -43.61 -1.44
C LEU A 191 35.28 -42.95 -0.80
N ASP A 192 35.30 -42.72 0.51
CA ASP A 192 34.22 -42.03 1.22
C ASP A 192 34.08 -40.57 0.76
N SER A 193 35.19 -39.85 0.59
CA SER A 193 35.16 -38.47 0.10
C SER A 193 34.71 -38.40 -1.36
N SER A 194 35.15 -39.34 -2.21
CA SER A 194 34.70 -39.46 -3.60
C SER A 194 33.19 -39.68 -3.68
N ARG A 195 32.62 -40.57 -2.84
CA ARG A 195 31.17 -40.78 -2.78
C ARG A 195 30.42 -39.54 -2.32
N LYS A 196 30.97 -38.79 -1.35
CA LYS A 196 30.37 -37.54 -0.89
C LYS A 196 30.36 -36.46 -1.98
N ILE A 197 31.42 -36.38 -2.77
CA ILE A 197 31.50 -35.48 -3.93
C ILE A 197 30.42 -35.84 -4.95
N GLU A 198 30.29 -37.11 -5.31
CA GLU A 198 29.29 -37.58 -6.27
C GLU A 198 27.85 -37.24 -5.82
N ILE A 199 27.55 -37.38 -4.52
CA ILE A 199 26.24 -36.98 -3.97
C ILE A 199 26.03 -35.47 -4.13
N LEU A 200 27.01 -34.65 -3.74
CA LEU A 200 26.91 -33.19 -3.84
C LEU A 200 26.79 -32.71 -5.29
N GLU A 201 27.49 -33.35 -6.24
CA GLU A 201 27.35 -33.08 -7.67
C GLU A 201 25.92 -33.38 -8.14
N SER A 202 25.34 -34.52 -7.74
CA SER A 202 23.95 -34.84 -8.09
C SER A 202 22.93 -33.88 -7.48
N GLU A 203 23.13 -33.40 -6.25
CA GLU A 203 22.29 -32.38 -5.62
C GLU A 203 22.42 -31.03 -6.32
N LEU A 204 23.64 -30.66 -6.74
CA LEU A 204 23.89 -29.44 -7.50
C LEU A 204 23.21 -29.47 -8.87
N ASP A 205 23.23 -30.61 -9.56
CA ASP A 205 22.53 -30.79 -10.84
C ASP A 205 21.01 -30.61 -10.67
N VAL A 206 20.41 -31.27 -9.67
CA VAL A 206 18.97 -31.15 -9.38
C VAL A 206 18.59 -29.70 -9.04
N THR A 207 19.38 -29.02 -8.21
CA THR A 207 19.09 -27.60 -7.87
C THR A 207 19.23 -26.68 -9.07
N THR A 208 20.17 -26.97 -9.98
CA THR A 208 20.34 -26.22 -11.24
C THR A 208 19.13 -26.40 -12.16
N GLU A 209 18.61 -27.63 -12.31
CA GLU A 209 17.38 -27.89 -13.09
C GLU A 209 16.17 -27.17 -12.48
N LEU A 210 16.00 -27.23 -11.15
CA LEU A 210 14.91 -26.52 -10.47
C LEU A 210 14.99 -25.01 -10.64
N LEU A 211 16.21 -24.45 -10.62
CA LEU A 211 16.43 -23.02 -10.86
C LEU A 211 16.02 -22.64 -12.29
N GLN A 212 16.40 -23.43 -13.30
CA GLN A 212 16.01 -23.19 -14.69
C GLN A 212 14.48 -23.22 -14.88
N VAL A 213 13.78 -24.16 -14.23
CA VAL A 213 12.31 -24.23 -14.26
C VAL A 213 11.70 -22.97 -13.62
N SER A 214 12.21 -22.54 -12.47
CA SER A 214 11.77 -21.32 -11.79
C SER A 214 12.00 -20.06 -12.63
N GLU A 215 13.16 -19.93 -13.28
CA GLU A 215 13.48 -18.81 -14.18
C GLU A 215 12.53 -18.74 -15.38
N ALA A 216 12.17 -19.90 -15.95
CA ALA A 216 11.18 -19.98 -17.03
C ALA A 216 9.78 -19.56 -16.56
N GLU A 217 9.36 -19.96 -15.36
CA GLU A 217 8.08 -19.55 -14.77
C GLU A 217 8.04 -18.04 -14.49
N VAL A 218 9.10 -17.49 -13.89
CA VAL A 218 9.24 -16.04 -13.65
C VAL A 218 9.19 -15.25 -14.97
N SER A 219 9.86 -15.75 -16.01
CA SER A 219 9.80 -15.15 -17.35
C SER A 219 8.38 -15.13 -17.91
N LYS A 220 7.65 -16.25 -17.80
CA LYS A 220 6.24 -16.36 -18.24
C LYS A 220 5.31 -15.43 -17.46
N LEU A 221 5.44 -15.38 -16.14
CA LEU A 221 4.64 -14.48 -15.28
C LEU A 221 4.93 -13.00 -15.61
N THR A 222 6.18 -12.67 -15.93
CA THR A 222 6.59 -11.32 -16.32
C THR A 222 5.95 -10.91 -17.66
N GLU A 223 5.92 -11.81 -18.64
CA GLU A 223 5.22 -11.60 -19.92
C GLU A 223 3.71 -11.39 -19.71
N MET A 224 3.04 -12.28 -18.96
CA MET A 224 1.61 -12.15 -18.65
C MET A 224 1.30 -10.83 -17.93
N ARG A 225 2.15 -10.41 -17.00
CA ARG A 225 2.01 -9.11 -16.31
C ARG A 225 2.11 -7.94 -17.30
N SER A 226 3.03 -8.01 -18.26
CA SER A 226 3.19 -6.97 -19.28
C SER A 226 1.97 -6.89 -20.21
N ASP A 227 1.44 -8.03 -20.66
CA ASP A 227 0.22 -8.10 -21.47
C ASP A 227 -0.99 -7.52 -20.73
N CYS A 228 -1.23 -7.96 -19.48
CA CYS A 228 -2.28 -7.39 -18.63
C CYS A 228 -2.15 -5.88 -18.45
N LYS A 229 -0.92 -5.38 -18.22
CA LYS A 229 -0.68 -3.93 -18.08
C LYS A 229 -1.07 -3.16 -19.35
N THR A 230 -0.75 -3.69 -20.53
CA THR A 230 -1.14 -3.05 -21.80
C THR A 230 -2.65 -3.08 -22.03
N LYS A 231 -3.33 -4.17 -21.68
CA LYS A 231 -4.79 -4.29 -21.77
C LYS A 231 -5.52 -3.33 -20.84
N ILE A 232 -5.05 -3.20 -19.59
CA ILE A 232 -5.60 -2.23 -18.63
C ILE A 232 -5.44 -0.81 -19.16
N ALA A 233 -4.24 -0.44 -19.61
CA ALA A 233 -3.99 0.90 -20.15
C ALA A 233 -4.91 1.20 -21.35
N LYS A 234 -5.11 0.23 -22.24
CA LYS A 234 -6.01 0.38 -23.39
C LYS A 234 -7.48 0.54 -22.97
N LEU A 235 -7.96 -0.28 -22.03
CA LEU A 235 -9.34 -0.17 -21.55
C LEU A 235 -9.60 1.16 -20.83
N GLU A 236 -8.63 1.64 -20.04
CA GLU A 236 -8.72 2.95 -19.39
C GLU A 236 -8.77 4.09 -20.42
N THR A 237 -7.93 4.05 -21.46
CA THR A 237 -7.96 5.08 -22.52
C THR A 237 -9.24 5.03 -23.34
N ASP A 238 -9.69 3.85 -23.72
CA ASP A 238 -10.88 3.70 -24.58
C ASP A 238 -12.15 4.11 -23.79
N TYR A 239 -12.31 3.62 -22.55
CA TYR A 239 -13.44 3.98 -21.70
C TYR A 239 -13.50 5.48 -21.38
N THR A 240 -12.36 6.09 -21.04
CA THR A 240 -12.32 7.52 -20.74
C THR A 240 -12.54 8.38 -21.99
N SER A 241 -12.03 7.95 -23.15
CA SER A 241 -12.28 8.63 -24.42
C SER A 241 -13.76 8.61 -24.80
N ASP A 242 -14.39 7.43 -24.76
CA ASP A 242 -15.81 7.26 -25.09
C ASP A 242 -16.71 8.08 -24.15
N LEU A 243 -16.43 8.08 -22.85
CA LEU A 243 -17.17 8.87 -21.88
C LEU A 243 -16.99 10.38 -22.11
N LEU A 244 -15.76 10.84 -22.41
CA LEU A 244 -15.48 12.24 -22.72
C LEU A 244 -16.19 12.70 -24.00
N ASP A 245 -16.20 11.88 -25.04
CA ASP A 245 -16.90 12.19 -26.28
C ASP A 245 -18.42 12.21 -26.08
N SER A 246 -18.97 11.29 -25.29
CA SER A 246 -20.39 11.29 -24.91
C SER A 246 -20.77 12.56 -24.13
N LEU A 247 -20.00 12.93 -23.09
CA LEU A 247 -20.25 14.13 -22.30
C LEU A 247 -20.08 15.41 -23.14
N ARG A 248 -19.10 15.43 -24.05
CA ARG A 248 -18.91 16.54 -24.99
C ARG A 248 -20.10 16.69 -25.93
N ALA A 249 -20.66 15.59 -26.43
CA ALA A 249 -21.85 15.60 -27.27
C ALA A 249 -23.09 16.08 -26.47
N GLU A 250 -23.27 15.64 -25.23
CA GLU A 250 -24.35 16.11 -24.36
C GLU A 250 -24.24 17.62 -24.07
N LEU A 251 -23.03 18.10 -23.73
CA LEU A 251 -22.79 19.53 -23.51
C LEU A 251 -23.13 20.36 -24.76
N ARG A 252 -22.73 19.90 -25.96
CA ARG A 252 -23.11 20.56 -27.21
C ARG A 252 -24.62 20.55 -27.44
N SER A 253 -25.30 19.47 -27.11
CA SER A 253 -26.76 19.40 -27.21
C SER A 253 -27.45 20.37 -26.25
N ARG A 254 -26.97 20.50 -25.01
CA ARG A 254 -27.50 21.46 -24.04
C ARG A 254 -27.24 22.91 -24.45
N GLU A 255 -26.06 23.19 -25.01
CA GLU A 255 -25.73 24.52 -25.54
C GLU A 255 -26.71 24.94 -26.62
N ILE A 256 -26.98 24.07 -27.60
CA ILE A 256 -27.97 24.32 -28.67
C ILE A 256 -29.37 24.55 -28.08
N GLN A 257 -29.76 23.81 -27.05
CA GLN A 257 -31.05 24.00 -26.38
C GLN A 257 -31.14 25.36 -25.66
N ILE A 258 -30.06 25.79 -25.01
CA ILE A 258 -29.98 27.10 -24.36
C ILE A 258 -30.12 28.21 -25.41
N GLU A 259 -29.37 28.14 -26.52
CA GLU A 259 -29.46 29.10 -27.63
C GLU A 259 -30.91 29.21 -28.16
N GLN A 260 -31.60 28.08 -28.34
CA GLN A 260 -33.01 28.07 -28.77
C GLN A 260 -33.96 28.71 -27.76
N MET A 261 -33.74 28.45 -26.46
CA MET A 261 -34.54 29.07 -25.39
C MET A 261 -34.30 30.58 -25.29
N GLU A 262 -33.06 31.02 -25.46
CA GLU A 262 -32.70 32.44 -25.50
C GLU A 262 -33.35 33.14 -26.70
N GLU A 263 -33.34 32.53 -27.88
CA GLU A 263 -34.02 33.05 -29.06
C GLU A 263 -35.54 33.19 -28.81
N TYR A 264 -36.18 32.17 -28.23
CA TYR A 264 -37.59 32.21 -27.87
C TYR A 264 -37.89 33.33 -26.86
N LEU A 265 -37.08 33.45 -25.81
CA LEU A 265 -37.24 34.50 -24.81
C LEU A 265 -37.12 35.89 -25.43
N ASN A 266 -36.14 36.09 -26.30
CA ASN A 266 -35.97 37.34 -27.04
C ASN A 266 -37.20 37.66 -27.90
N GLN A 267 -37.79 36.68 -28.59
CA GLN A 267 -39.03 36.88 -29.36
C GLN A 267 -40.21 37.28 -28.47
N VAL A 268 -40.36 36.67 -27.30
CA VAL A 268 -41.43 37.04 -26.34
C VAL A 268 -41.20 38.46 -25.83
N CYS A 269 -39.98 38.82 -25.43
CA CYS A 269 -39.67 40.18 -24.98
C CYS A 269 -39.98 41.24 -26.05
N VAL A 270 -39.64 40.98 -27.33
CA VAL A 270 -39.98 41.89 -28.42
C VAL A 270 -41.50 42.08 -28.54
N LYS A 271 -42.27 40.99 -28.52
CA LYS A 271 -43.75 41.06 -28.58
C LYS A 271 -44.35 41.79 -27.39
N ASP A 272 -43.86 41.54 -26.18
CA ASP A 272 -44.32 42.25 -24.99
C ASP A 272 -44.04 43.74 -25.10
N THR A 273 -42.86 44.14 -25.61
CA THR A 273 -42.56 45.56 -25.85
C THR A 273 -43.46 46.18 -26.93
N GLU A 274 -43.81 45.42 -27.97
CA GLU A 274 -44.73 45.85 -29.02
C GLU A 274 -46.14 46.07 -28.45
N ILE A 275 -46.70 45.09 -27.73
CA ILE A 275 -48.00 45.18 -27.05
C ILE A 275 -48.04 46.35 -26.06
N ILE A 276 -46.98 46.54 -25.26
CA ILE A 276 -46.89 47.68 -24.34
C ILE A 276 -46.86 49.01 -25.12
N SER A 277 -46.19 49.07 -26.26
CA SER A 277 -46.15 50.28 -27.08
C SER A 277 -47.49 50.59 -27.75
N GLU A 278 -48.21 49.58 -28.25
CA GLU A 278 -49.56 49.69 -28.81
C GLU A 278 -50.59 50.11 -27.75
N SER A 279 -50.56 49.48 -26.57
CA SER A 279 -51.39 49.88 -25.44
C SER A 279 -51.08 51.31 -24.97
N ARG A 280 -49.84 51.77 -25.08
CA ARG A 280 -49.44 53.14 -24.71
C ARG A 280 -49.74 54.17 -25.80
N THR A 281 -50.17 53.76 -27.00
CA THR A 281 -50.79 54.66 -27.98
C THR A 281 -52.27 54.93 -27.70
N ASP A 282 -52.90 54.17 -26.81
CA ASP A 282 -54.21 54.49 -26.22
C ASP A 282 -54.14 55.61 -25.17
N LYS A 283 -53.16 56.52 -25.26
CA LYS A 283 -53.15 57.77 -24.47
C LYS A 283 -54.39 58.63 -24.70
N ASN A 284 -55.06 58.45 -25.85
CA ASN A 284 -56.36 59.06 -26.10
C ASN A 284 -57.44 58.51 -25.15
N VAL A 285 -57.31 57.27 -24.65
CA VAL A 285 -58.28 56.68 -23.72
C VAL A 285 -58.15 57.29 -22.34
N ASP A 286 -56.93 57.55 -21.86
CA ASP A 286 -56.71 58.23 -20.58
C ASP A 286 -57.26 59.69 -20.64
N GLU A 287 -57.02 60.39 -21.75
CA GLU A 287 -57.55 61.75 -21.96
C GLU A 287 -59.08 61.76 -22.12
N GLU A 288 -59.67 60.81 -22.86
CA GLU A 288 -61.12 60.65 -23.01
C GLU A 288 -61.79 60.24 -21.68
N GLU A 289 -61.15 59.39 -20.87
CA GLU A 289 -61.68 59.01 -19.55
C GLU A 289 -61.70 60.20 -18.59
N GLU A 290 -60.63 61.01 -18.59
CA GLU A 290 -60.56 62.23 -17.76
C GLU A 290 -61.60 63.27 -18.21
N GLU A 291 -61.80 63.45 -19.52
CA GLU A 291 -62.85 64.33 -20.07
C GLU A 291 -64.26 63.82 -19.69
N LEU A 292 -64.53 62.54 -19.86
CA LEU A 292 -65.81 61.92 -19.50
C LEU A 292 -66.09 62.05 -18.00
N ARG A 293 -65.07 61.84 -17.17
CA ARG A 293 -65.17 62.00 -15.71
C ARG A 293 -65.53 63.43 -15.33
N ALA A 294 -64.86 64.42 -15.93
CA ALA A 294 -65.17 65.84 -15.71
C ALA A 294 -66.61 66.18 -16.15
N ARG A 295 -67.08 65.60 -17.25
CA ARG A 295 -68.44 65.81 -17.75
C ARG A 295 -69.50 65.20 -16.83
N VAL A 296 -69.24 64.02 -16.29
CA VAL A 296 -70.12 63.38 -15.29
C VAL A 296 -70.23 64.25 -14.04
N GLU A 297 -69.11 64.74 -13.50
CA GLU A 297 -69.11 65.61 -12.31
C GLU A 297 -69.91 66.91 -12.54
N GLU A 298 -69.81 67.52 -13.72
CA GLU A 298 -70.60 68.70 -14.06
C GLU A 298 -72.10 68.39 -14.11
N LEU A 299 -72.48 67.26 -14.74
CA LEU A 299 -73.88 66.85 -14.84
C LEU A 299 -74.47 66.51 -13.47
N GLU A 300 -73.71 65.86 -12.58
CA GLU A 300 -74.13 65.59 -11.20
C GLU A 300 -74.41 66.90 -10.44
N LYS A 301 -73.54 67.91 -10.57
CA LYS A 301 -73.77 69.24 -9.97
C LYS A 301 -75.02 69.92 -10.51
N GLN A 302 -75.29 69.81 -11.81
CA GLN A 302 -76.50 70.38 -12.41
C GLN A 302 -77.77 69.66 -11.93
N VAL A 303 -77.73 68.34 -11.80
CA VAL A 303 -78.85 67.54 -11.28
C VAL A 303 -79.13 67.89 -9.83
N GLU A 304 -78.10 68.06 -9.00
CA GLU A 304 -78.27 68.45 -7.59
C GLU A 304 -78.90 69.86 -7.49
N LEU A 305 -78.43 70.82 -8.30
CA LEU A 305 -79.02 72.15 -8.34
C LEU A 305 -80.50 72.13 -8.77
N GLN A 306 -80.85 71.29 -9.76
CA GLN A 306 -82.24 71.14 -10.18
C GLN A 306 -83.10 70.51 -9.06
N ARG A 307 -82.57 69.51 -8.35
CA ARG A 307 -83.23 68.88 -7.21
C ARG A 307 -83.53 69.90 -6.11
N ASP A 308 -82.57 70.77 -5.79
CA ASP A 308 -82.76 71.83 -4.79
C ASP A 308 -83.87 72.82 -5.18
N VAL A 309 -83.87 73.29 -6.43
CA VAL A 309 -84.90 74.21 -6.94
C VAL A 309 -86.30 73.58 -6.93
N ILE A 310 -86.40 72.28 -7.25
CA ILE A 310 -87.67 71.55 -7.17
C ILE A 310 -88.14 71.45 -5.72
N SER A 311 -87.25 71.10 -4.80
CA SER A 311 -87.55 70.97 -3.36
C SER A 311 -88.03 72.30 -2.76
N GLU A 312 -87.35 73.40 -3.08
CA GLU A 312 -87.74 74.77 -2.66
C GLU A 312 -89.14 75.12 -3.16
N ARG A 313 -89.40 74.94 -4.47
CA ARG A 313 -90.72 75.23 -5.06
C ARG A 313 -91.84 74.34 -4.51
N GLU A 314 -91.52 73.09 -4.17
CA GLU A 314 -92.47 72.21 -3.49
C GLU A 314 -92.78 72.70 -2.07
N GLU A 315 -91.78 73.18 -1.33
CA GLU A 315 -91.98 73.76 -0.01
C GLU A 315 -92.81 75.06 -0.08
N ASP A 316 -92.55 75.94 -1.04
CA ASP A 316 -93.36 77.13 -1.30
C ASP A 316 -94.83 76.78 -1.57
N LYS A 317 -95.07 75.73 -2.37
CA LYS A 317 -96.43 75.22 -2.61
C LYS A 317 -97.07 74.69 -1.33
N ARG A 318 -96.32 73.94 -0.51
CA ARG A 318 -96.79 73.43 0.79
C ARG A 318 -97.15 74.59 1.72
N GLU A 319 -96.34 75.64 1.76
CA GLU A 319 -96.59 76.84 2.57
C GLU A 319 -97.81 77.64 2.08
N ALA A 320 -97.95 77.84 0.77
CA ALA A 320 -99.12 78.48 0.20
C ALA A 320 -100.42 77.73 0.54
N ILE A 321 -100.39 76.39 0.50
CA ILE A 321 -101.51 75.55 0.93
C ILE A 321 -101.77 75.72 2.43
N ARG A 322 -100.73 75.73 3.28
CA ARG A 322 -100.87 75.96 4.74
C ARG A 322 -101.53 77.31 5.03
N GLN A 323 -101.09 78.38 4.38
CA GLN A 323 -101.66 79.73 4.53
C GLN A 323 -103.13 79.81 4.06
N LEU A 324 -103.46 79.12 2.97
CA LEU A 324 -104.83 79.05 2.46
C LEU A 324 -105.75 78.29 3.44
N CYS A 325 -105.31 77.13 3.95
CA CYS A 325 -106.05 76.37 4.96
C CYS A 325 -106.28 77.20 6.23
N PHE A 326 -105.26 77.88 6.74
CA PHE A 326 -105.37 78.76 7.90
C PHE A 326 -106.38 79.89 7.67
N SER A 327 -106.34 80.51 6.49
CA SER A 327 -107.28 81.56 6.10
C SER A 327 -108.72 81.03 6.05
N LEU A 328 -108.93 79.85 5.46
CA LEU A 328 -110.24 79.19 5.39
C LEU A 328 -110.79 78.86 6.78
N ASP A 329 -109.97 78.31 7.68
CA ASP A 329 -110.38 78.01 9.06
C ASP A 329 -110.75 79.28 9.83
N HIS A 330 -110.02 80.38 9.62
CA HIS A 330 -110.35 81.69 10.19
C HIS A 330 -111.70 82.22 9.68
N TYR A 331 -111.94 82.18 8.37
CA TYR A 331 -113.23 82.61 7.80
C TYR A 331 -114.39 81.71 8.27
N LYS A 332 -114.18 80.40 8.34
CA LYS A 332 -115.15 79.44 8.86
C LYS A 332 -115.49 79.71 10.32
N SER A 333 -114.47 80.00 11.14
CA SER A 333 -114.65 80.36 12.55
C SER A 333 -115.47 81.64 12.71
N LYS A 334 -115.14 82.71 11.96
CA LYS A 334 -115.93 83.95 11.94
C LYS A 334 -117.36 83.76 11.44
N TYR A 335 -117.56 82.90 10.43
CA TYR A 335 -118.89 82.56 9.95
C TYR A 335 -119.71 81.85 11.03
N ILE A 336 -119.12 80.87 11.73
CA ILE A 336 -119.77 80.17 12.85
C ILE A 336 -120.11 81.16 13.99
N GLU A 337 -119.20 82.09 14.32
CA GLU A 337 -119.47 83.17 15.30
C GLU A 337 -120.65 84.04 14.87
N LEU A 338 -120.67 84.49 13.61
CA LEU A 338 -121.77 85.29 13.07
C LEU A 338 -123.11 84.55 13.13
N VAL A 339 -123.13 83.28 12.73
CA VAL A 339 -124.32 82.42 12.82
C VAL A 339 -124.76 82.25 14.28
N ARG A 340 -123.82 82.08 15.22
CA ARG A 340 -124.12 81.98 16.66
C ARG A 340 -124.69 83.29 17.23
N SER A 341 -124.14 84.44 16.85
CA SER A 341 -124.67 85.75 17.24
C SER A 341 -126.08 86.00 16.70
N LEU A 342 -126.37 85.56 15.47
CA LEU A 342 -127.72 85.65 14.88
C LEU A 342 -128.72 84.69 15.57
N SER A 343 -128.27 83.50 15.98
CA SER A 343 -129.12 82.52 16.68
C SER A 343 -129.33 82.82 18.16
N GLY A 344 -128.47 83.64 18.78
CA GLY A 344 -128.56 84.05 20.20
C GLY A 344 -129.50 85.23 20.48
N ASN A 345 -130.04 85.89 19.45
CA ASN A 345 -130.97 87.02 19.58
C ASN A 345 -132.46 86.61 19.50
N ASN A 346 -132.76 85.31 19.60
CA ASN A 346 -134.13 84.77 19.66
C ASN A 346 -134.28 83.90 20.92
N ASN A 347 -134.30 84.52 22.11
CA ASN A 347 -135.07 84.10 23.29
C ASN A 347 -134.99 85.12 24.42
#